data_AF-A0A1N7MN38-F1
#
_entry.id   AF-A0A1N7MN38-F1
#
_cell.length_a   1.000
_cell.length_b   1.000
_cell.length_c   1.000
_cell.angle_alpha   90.00
_cell.angle_beta   90.00
_cell.angle_gamma   90.00
#
_symmetry.space_group_name_H-M   'P 1'
#
loop_
_entity.id
_entity.type
_entity.pdbx_description
1 polymer ?
#
loop_
_entity_poly.entity_id
_entity_poly.type
_entity_poly.pdbx_seq_one_letter_code
_entity_poly.pdbx_strand_id
1 'polypeptide(L)' 'MHIDLAHALVAAVLIFATIWGMERAGLYVRHKEGGPRFSWPLFFAILVVMTTLNLIWP' A
#
# COMPACT_ATOMS: atom_id res chain seq x y z
N MET A 1 -10.69 -4.36 -17.95
CA MET A 1 -11.05 -2.92 -17.99
C MET A 1 -12.44 -2.60 -17.45
N HIS A 2 -13.14 -3.55 -16.81
CA HIS A 2 -14.08 -3.19 -15.75
C HIS A 2 -13.23 -3.10 -14.48
N ILE A 3 -13.13 -1.93 -13.85
CA ILE A 3 -12.67 -1.89 -12.46
C ILE A 3 -13.80 -2.55 -11.70
N ASP A 4 -13.69 -3.86 -11.53
CA ASP A 4 -14.63 -4.63 -10.74
C ASP A 4 -14.54 -4.09 -9.33
N LEU A 5 -15.69 -3.79 -8.72
CA LEU A 5 -15.75 -3.24 -7.37
C LEU A 5 -14.93 -4.09 -6.39
N ALA A 6 -14.89 -5.41 -6.62
CA ALA A 6 -14.05 -6.36 -5.91
C ALA A 6 -12.55 -6.05 -6.03
N HIS A 7 -12.07 -5.71 -7.23
CA HIS A 7 -10.67 -5.35 -7.47
C HIS A 7 -10.25 -4.12 -6.69
N ALA A 8 -11.07 -3.07 -6.75
CA ALA A 8 -10.82 -1.84 -6.02
C ALA A 8 -10.85 -2.07 -4.49
N LEU A 9 -11.76 -2.92 -4.02
CA LEU A 9 -11.85 -3.29 -2.61
C LEU A 9 -10.60 -4.04 -2.15
N VAL A 10 -10.14 -5.03 -2.92
CA VAL A 10 -8.94 -5.81 -2.61
C VAL A 10 -7.70 -4.92 -2.63
N ALA A 11 -7.58 -4.03 -3.62
CA ALA A 11 -6.50 -3.05 -3.68
C ALA A 11 -6.48 -2.13 -2.45
N ALA A 12 -7.64 -1.61 -2.03
CA ALA A 12 -7.75 -0.77 -0.85
C ALA A 12 -7.33 -1.51 0.43
N VAL A 13 -7.77 -2.76 0.60
CA VAL A 13 -7.39 -3.62 1.73
C VAL A 13 -5.87 -3.87 1.74
N LEU A 14 -5.29 -4.16 0.57
CA LEU A 14 -3.85 -4.40 0.43
C LEU A 14 -3.01 -3.16 0.75
N ILE A 15 -3.44 -1.97 0.30
CA ILE A 15 -2.77 -0.70 0.66
C ILE A 15 -2.79 -0.52 2.18
N PHE A 16 -3.95 -0.73 2.80
CA PHE A 16 -4.11 -0.56 4.24
C PHE A 16 -3.25 -1.55 5.03
N ALA A 17 -3.25 -2.82 4.62
CA ALA A 17 -2.43 -3.86 5.21
C ALA A 17 -0.94 -3.57 5.06
N THR A 18 -0.52 -3.03 3.90
CA THR A 18 0.87 -2.65 3.64
C THR A 18 1.31 -1.49 4.54
N ILE A 19 0.50 -0.43 4.64
CA ILE A 19 0.78 0.70 5.53
C ILE A 19 0.91 0.20 6.98
N TRP A 20 -0.04 -0.63 7.43
CA TRP A 20 -0.02 -1.16 8.80
C TRP A 20 1.19 -2.06 9.05
N GLY A 21 1.55 -2.93 8.09
CA GLY A 21 2.74 -3.76 8.17
C GLY A 21 4.03 -2.95 8.26
N MET A 22 4.13 -1.88 7.48
CA MET A 22 5.31 -0.99 7.50
C MET A 22 5.42 -0.16 8.77
N GLU A 23 4.28 0.32 9.30
CA GLU A 23 4.21 1.02 10.59
C GLU A 23 4.68 0.09 11.72
N ARG A 24 4.19 -1.16 11.73
CA ARG A 24 4.57 -2.17 12.72
C ARG A 24 6.04 -2.61 12.58
N ALA A 25 6.59 -2.64 11.37
CA ALA A 25 7.98 -2.95 11.13
C ALA A 25 8.94 -1.78 11.47
N GLY A 26 8.41 -0.61 11.84
CA GLY A 26 9.22 0.60 12.09
C GLY A 26 9.83 1.20 10.82
N LEU A 27 9.44 0.72 9.65
CA LEU A 27 9.92 1.19 8.34
C LEU A 27 9.16 2.42 7.83
N TYR A 28 8.06 2.76 8.50
CA TYR A 28 7.24 3.92 8.21
C TYR A 28 6.76 4.55 9.51
N VAL A 29 6.91 5.87 9.63
CA VAL A 29 6.33 6.67 10.71
C VAL A 29 5.23 7.52 10.11
N ARG A 30 4.04 7.45 10.70
CA ARG A 30 2.91 8.26 10.23
C ARG A 30 3.23 9.74 10.33
N HIS A 31 2.81 10.49 9.32
CA HIS A 31 3.00 11.95 9.32
C HIS A 31 2.41 12.63 10.57
N LYS A 32 1.28 12.12 11.08
CA LYS A 32 0.62 12.61 12.31
C LYS A 32 1.51 12.50 13.57
N GLU A 33 2.52 11.63 13.54
CA GLU A 33 3.46 11.39 14.65
C GLU A 33 4.81 12.10 14.43
N GLY A 34 4.89 13.03 13.47
CA GLY A 34 6.13 13.73 13.11
C GLY A 34 6.92 13.07 11.97
N GLY A 35 6.35 12.03 11.34
CA GLY A 35 6.94 11.40 10.16
C GLY A 35 6.97 12.31 8.92
N PRO A 36 7.85 12.03 7.94
CA PRO A 36 7.92 12.81 6.72
C PRO A 36 6.64 12.71 5.88
N ARG A 37 6.23 13.81 5.24
CA ARG A 37 5.03 13.86 4.38
C ARG A 37 5.09 12.86 3.22
N PHE A 38 6.29 12.54 2.75
CA PHE A 38 6.53 11.54 1.72
C PHE A 38 7.55 10.52 2.22
N SER A 39 7.22 9.24 2.10
CA SER A 39 8.09 8.13 2.50
C SER A 39 8.39 7.29 1.27
N TRP A 40 9.61 7.38 0.75
CA TRP A 40 10.11 6.51 -0.31
C TRP A 40 9.90 5.02 -0.01
N PRO A 41 10.16 4.51 1.22
CA PRO A 41 9.92 3.11 1.53
C PRO A 41 8.44 2.71 1.35
N LEU A 42 7.53 3.57 1.82
CA LEU A 42 6.08 3.33 1.70
C LEU A 42 5.65 3.30 0.25
N PHE A 43 6.14 4.23 -0.56
CA PHE A 43 5.86 4.28 -1.99
C PHE A 43 6.31 3.00 -2.70
N PHE A 44 7.54 2.55 -2.48
CA PHE A 44 8.06 1.32 -3.08
C PHE A 44 7.28 0.08 -2.64
N ALA A 45 6.92 -0.02 -1.36
CA ALA A 45 6.12 -1.13 -0.87
C ALA A 45 4.74 -1.19 -1.52
N ILE A 46 4.04 -0.06 -1.60
CA ILE A 46 2.73 0.02 -2.27
C ILE A 46 2.86 -0.32 -3.77
N LEU A 47 3.91 0.18 -4.43
CA LEU A 47 4.17 -0.10 -5.85
C LEU A 47 4.38 -1.60 -6.09
N VAL A 48 5.23 -2.25 -5.29
CA VAL A 48 5.47 -3.70 -5.39
C VAL A 48 4.18 -4.49 -5.16
N VAL A 49 3.40 -4.14 -4.14
CA VAL A 49 2.13 -4.82 -3.82
C VAL A 49 1.11 -4.65 -4.95
N MET A 50 0.97 -3.44 -5.49
CA MET A 50 0.03 -3.15 -6.58
C MET A 50 0.46 -3.79 -7.90
N THR A 51 1.76 -3.80 -8.22
CA THR A 51 2.27 -4.52 -9.39
C THR A 51 2.06 -6.02 -9.26
N THR A 52 2.27 -6.58 -8.06
CA THR A 52 2.01 -8.01 -7.80
C THR A 52 0.52 -8.34 -7.94
N LEU A 53 -0.36 -7.50 -7.39
CA LEU A 53 -1.80 -7.66 -7.55
C LEU A 53 -2.21 -7.65 -9.03
N ASN A 54 -1.74 -6.67 -9.80
CA ASN A 54 -2.04 -6.56 -11.24
C ASN A 54 -1.40 -7.69 -12.06
N LEU A 55 -0.27 -8.25 -11.62
CA LEU A 55 0.36 -9.38 -12.30
C LEU A 55 -0.44 -10.68 -12.11
N ILE A 56 -0.95 -10.91 -10.90
CA ILE A 56 -1.74 -12.10 -10.57
C ILE A 56 -3.16 -11.96 -11.13
N TRP A 57 -3.73 -10.75 -11.04
CA TRP A 57 -5.09 -10.46 -11.45
C TRP A 57 -5.17 -9.03 -12.03
N PRO A 58 -5.06 -8.90 -13.37
CA PRO A 58 -5.17 -7.62 -14.08
C PRO A 58 -6.61 -7.12 -14.28
#